data_AF-A0A540X3F4-F1
#
_entry.id   AF-A0A540X3F4-F1
#
_cell.length_a   1.000
_cell.length_b   1.000
_cell.length_c   1.000
_cell.angle_alpha   90.00
_cell.angle_beta   90.00
_cell.angle_gamma   90.00
#
_symmetry.space_group_name_H-M   'P 1'
#
loop_
_entity.id
_entity.type
_entity.pdbx_description
1 polymer ?
#
loop_
_entity_poly.entity_id
_entity_poly.type
_entity_poly.pdbx_seq_one_letter_code
_entity_poly.pdbx_strand_id
1 'polypeptide(L)'
;MAACPDQEARVDLHAAGALEASETVALLHHLESCAGCREAFAASVEVLSLLTLPAPTAAEKHAQEALPQRALDTWKRERMSQALRRRTVGSLVAAAAAVAVMVLVPGIPRPWDWNTPPEPRELPSEERAVEARALADFEAWAGLEPLEASSEWEDEEALDDVESWDEEALLGETL
;
A
#
# COMPACT_ATOMS: atom_id res chain seq x y z
N MET A 1 18.16 40.79 18.12
CA MET A 1 19.59 40.55 17.75
C MET A 1 19.62 39.32 16.87
N ALA A 2 20.56 39.16 15.94
CA ALA A 2 20.59 37.94 15.12
C ALA A 2 20.94 36.72 15.97
N ALA A 3 20.35 35.56 15.65
CA ALA A 3 20.69 34.29 16.28
C ALA A 3 22.13 33.86 15.90
N CYS A 4 22.74 33.02 16.75
CA CYS A 4 24.04 32.46 16.45
C CYS A 4 23.91 31.40 15.35
N PRO A 5 24.69 31.46 14.25
CA PRO A 5 24.57 30.53 13.13
C PRO A 5 24.82 29.08 13.55
N ASP A 6 25.73 28.86 14.50
CA ASP A 6 26.06 27.52 15.01
C ASP A 6 24.94 26.88 15.85
N GLN A 7 23.95 27.67 16.27
CA GLN A 7 22.84 27.20 17.12
C GLN A 7 21.49 27.14 16.38
N GLU A 8 21.39 27.76 15.19
CA GLU A 8 20.13 27.87 14.44
C GLU A 8 19.46 26.51 14.22
N ALA A 9 20.20 25.53 13.67
CA ALA A 9 19.69 24.19 13.43
C ALA A 9 19.24 23.47 14.73
N ARG A 10 19.96 23.67 15.84
CA ARG A 10 19.62 23.06 17.14
C ARG A 10 18.37 23.71 17.74
N VAL A 11 18.21 25.02 17.59
CA VAL A 11 17.02 25.76 18.00
C VAL A 11 15.79 25.25 17.25
N ASP A 12 15.87 25.08 15.94
CA ASP A 12 14.76 24.58 15.12
C ASP A 12 14.40 23.12 15.45
N LEU A 13 15.41 22.25 15.59
CA LEU A 13 15.18 20.87 16.01
C LEU A 13 14.56 20.77 17.40
N HIS A 14 14.97 21.64 18.34
CA HIS A 14 14.39 21.68 19.67
C HIS A 14 12.94 22.18 19.64
N ALA A 15 12.65 23.22 18.86
CA ALA A 15 11.31 23.73 18.65
C ALA A 15 10.38 22.66 18.03
N ALA A 16 10.91 21.81 17.15
CA ALA A 16 10.20 20.67 16.56
C ALA A 16 10.10 19.44 17.47
N GLY A 17 10.70 19.45 18.67
CA GLY A 17 10.75 18.30 19.57
C GLY A 17 11.61 17.14 19.04
N ALA A 18 12.49 17.41 18.07
CA ALA A 18 13.31 16.43 17.38
C ALA A 18 14.79 16.46 17.81
N LEU A 19 15.18 17.40 18.69
CA LEU A 19 16.54 17.44 19.24
C LEU A 19 16.76 16.33 20.26
N GLU A 20 17.92 15.67 20.19
CA GLU A 20 18.29 14.63 21.16
C GLU A 20 18.36 15.18 22.59
N ALA A 21 18.01 14.32 23.55
CA ALA A 21 18.06 14.68 24.98
C ALA A 21 19.47 15.06 25.46
N SER A 22 20.50 14.43 24.89
CA SER A 22 21.92 14.70 25.17
C SER A 22 22.35 16.13 24.80
N GLU A 23 21.81 16.67 23.70
CA GLU A 23 22.14 17.99 23.17
C GLU A 23 21.27 19.10 23.75
N THR A 24 20.08 18.74 24.24
CA THR A 24 19.08 19.67 24.78
C THR A 24 19.63 20.50 25.94
N VAL A 25 20.37 19.87 26.88
CA VAL A 25 20.91 20.57 28.07
C VAL A 25 21.87 21.70 27.66
N ALA A 26 22.74 21.45 26.69
CA ALA A 26 23.69 22.45 26.21
C ALA A 26 22.99 23.62 25.50
N LEU A 27 21.94 23.32 24.72
CA LEU A 27 21.13 24.34 24.06
C LEU A 27 20.37 25.21 25.07
N LEU A 28 19.76 24.61 26.09
CA LEU A 28 19.02 25.35 27.12
C LEU A 28 19.94 26.34 27.86
N HIS A 29 21.15 25.91 28.23
CA HIS A 29 22.15 26.81 28.81
C HIS A 29 22.54 27.96 27.86
N HIS A 30 22.62 27.70 26.55
CA HIS A 30 22.84 28.77 25.57
C HIS A 30 21.66 29.76 25.52
N LEU A 31 20.42 29.26 25.53
CA LEU A 31 19.21 30.08 25.51
C LEU A 31 19.09 30.97 26.75
N GLU A 32 19.60 30.56 27.91
CA GLU A 32 19.64 31.42 29.11
C GLU A 32 20.47 32.69 28.91
N SER A 33 21.58 32.59 28.16
CA SER A 33 22.53 33.68 27.97
C SER A 33 22.37 34.46 26.66
N CYS A 34 21.73 33.87 25.64
CA CYS A 34 21.64 34.48 24.30
C CYS A 34 20.21 34.93 23.94
N ALA A 35 19.98 36.25 23.91
CA ALA A 35 18.69 36.83 23.56
C ALA A 35 18.26 36.54 22.11
N GLY A 36 19.20 36.58 21.14
CA GLY A 36 18.90 36.31 19.74
C GLY A 36 18.42 34.88 19.49
N CYS A 37 19.02 33.90 20.16
CA CYS A 37 18.57 32.50 20.06
C CYS A 37 17.23 32.26 20.78
N ARG A 38 16.91 33.01 21.85
CA ARG A 38 15.57 32.96 22.46
C ARG A 38 14.49 33.52 21.53
N GLU A 39 14.78 34.64 20.86
CA GLU A 39 13.88 35.23 19.87
C GLU A 39 13.64 34.25 18.71
N ALA A 40 14.70 33.62 18.19
CA ALA A 40 14.58 32.60 17.15
C ALA A 40 13.77 31.38 17.61
N PHE A 41 14.05 30.86 18.81
CA PHE A 41 13.28 29.73 19.37
C PHE A 41 11.80 30.05 19.47
N ALA A 42 11.44 31.23 19.98
CA ALA A 42 10.06 31.66 20.09
C ALA A 42 9.38 31.76 18.71
N ALA A 43 10.08 32.29 17.69
CA ALA A 43 9.57 32.37 16.32
C ALA A 43 9.37 30.98 15.70
N SER A 44 10.31 30.05 15.89
CA SER A 44 10.18 28.68 15.38
C SER A 44 9.01 27.95 16.05
N VAL A 45 8.84 28.10 17.37
CA VAL A 45 7.67 27.55 18.10
C VAL A 45 6.36 28.15 17.59
N GLU A 46 6.31 29.46 17.35
CA GLU A 46 5.12 30.12 16.80
C GLU A 46 4.75 29.53 15.43
N VAL A 47 5.70 29.43 14.50
CA VAL A 47 5.45 28.85 13.17
C VAL A 47 5.02 27.39 13.26
N LEU A 48 5.69 26.58 14.10
CA LEU A 48 5.35 25.17 14.26
C LEU A 48 3.98 24.97 14.92
N SER A 49 3.55 25.87 15.79
CA SER A 49 2.20 25.84 16.39
C SER A 49 1.09 26.02 15.36
N LEU A 50 1.37 26.67 14.23
CA LEU A 50 0.43 26.78 13.11
C LEU A 50 0.34 25.47 12.31
N LEU A 51 1.37 24.63 12.39
CA LEU A 51 1.45 23.34 11.69
C LEU A 51 1.05 22.17 12.58
N THR A 52 0.92 22.36 13.89
CA THR A 52 0.47 21.31 14.80
C THR A 52 -0.96 20.93 14.49
N LEU A 53 -1.10 19.80 13.79
CA LEU A 53 -2.39 19.15 13.59
C LEU A 53 -2.92 18.67 14.96
N PRO A 54 -4.24 18.76 15.20
CA PRO A 54 -4.82 18.16 16.39
C PRO A 54 -4.54 16.65 16.40
N ALA A 55 -4.50 16.06 17.59
CA ALA A 55 -4.39 14.61 17.70
C ALA A 55 -5.51 13.93 16.89
N PRO A 56 -5.19 12.91 16.08
CA PRO A 56 -6.17 12.28 15.22
C PRO A 56 -7.30 11.69 16.05
N THR A 57 -8.52 11.96 15.62
CA THR A 57 -9.75 11.43 16.24
C THR A 57 -9.81 9.91 16.09
N ALA A 58 -10.60 9.24 16.94
CA ALA A 58 -10.80 7.80 16.84
C ALA A 58 -11.36 7.39 15.46
N ALA A 59 -12.22 8.23 14.86
CA ALA A 59 -12.75 8.01 13.53
C ALA A 59 -11.67 8.08 12.44
N GLU A 60 -10.75 9.05 12.52
CA GLU A 60 -9.63 9.17 11.58
C GLU A 60 -8.65 8.01 11.71
N LYS A 61 -8.32 7.60 12.94
CA LYS A 61 -7.49 6.41 13.18
C LYS A 61 -8.11 5.16 12.56
N HIS A 62 -9.39 4.92 12.83
CA HIS A 62 -10.09 3.79 12.24
C HIS A 62 -10.15 3.86 10.70
N ALA A 63 -10.31 5.06 10.13
CA ALA A 63 -10.27 5.25 8.68
C ALA A 63 -8.89 4.95 8.08
N GLN A 64 -7.80 5.30 8.78
CA GLN A 64 -6.44 4.99 8.39
C GLN A 64 -6.13 3.49 8.50
N GLU A 65 -6.57 2.83 9.57
CA GLU A 65 -6.42 1.39 9.75
C GLU A 65 -7.17 0.58 8.67
N ALA A 66 -8.34 1.07 8.24
CA ALA A 66 -9.11 0.44 7.17
C ALA A 66 -8.57 0.71 5.75
N LEU A 67 -7.60 1.63 5.59
CA LEU A 67 -7.13 2.11 4.30
C LEU A 67 -6.45 1.01 3.45
N PRO A 68 -5.56 0.15 4.01
CA PRO A 68 -4.94 -0.93 3.24
C PRO A 68 -5.96 -1.93 2.68
N GLN A 69 -6.93 -2.36 3.50
CA GLN A 69 -7.98 -3.28 3.07
C GLN A 69 -8.84 -2.67 1.97
N ARG A 70 -9.27 -1.41 2.13
CA ARG A 70 -10.06 -0.70 1.10
C ARG A 70 -9.29 -0.54 -0.21
N ALA A 71 -7.99 -0.25 -0.13
CA ALA A 71 -7.12 -0.13 -1.30
C ALA A 71 -7.00 -1.47 -2.04
N LEU A 72 -6.74 -2.56 -1.30
CA LEU A 72 -6.67 -3.92 -1.86
C LEU A 72 -7.99 -4.34 -2.52
N ASP A 73 -9.12 -4.11 -1.87
CA ASP A 73 -10.44 -4.45 -2.41
C ASP A 73 -10.75 -3.68 -3.70
N THR A 74 -10.39 -2.40 -3.72
CA THR A 74 -10.59 -1.56 -4.91
C THR A 74 -9.72 -2.04 -6.07
N TRP A 75 -8.45 -2.34 -5.80
CA TRP A 75 -7.55 -2.93 -6.78
C TRP A 75 -8.05 -4.29 -7.32
N LYS A 76 -8.52 -5.19 -6.44
CA LYS A 76 -9.08 -6.49 -6.83
C LYS A 76 -10.28 -6.32 -7.77
N ARG A 77 -11.21 -5.43 -7.42
CA ARG A 77 -12.39 -5.12 -8.25
C ARG A 77 -12.00 -4.59 -9.62
N GLU A 78 -11.06 -3.65 -9.68
CA GLU A 78 -10.57 -3.10 -10.94
C GLU A 78 -9.92 -4.19 -11.81
N ARG A 79 -9.06 -5.02 -11.21
CA ARG A 79 -8.38 -6.12 -11.94
C ARG A 79 -9.37 -7.14 -12.47
N MET A 80 -10.38 -7.53 -11.70
CA MET A 80 -11.45 -8.41 -12.16
C MET A 80 -12.27 -7.78 -13.29
N SER A 81 -12.61 -6.49 -13.18
CA SER A 81 -13.37 -5.78 -14.22
C SER A 81 -12.59 -5.67 -15.54
N GLN A 82 -11.28 -5.45 -15.48
CA GLN A 82 -10.41 -5.40 -16.64
C GLN A 82 -10.32 -6.77 -17.33
N ALA A 83 -10.21 -7.86 -16.57
CA ALA A 83 -10.20 -9.21 -17.11
C ALA A 83 -11.52 -9.53 -17.84
N LEU A 84 -12.66 -9.16 -17.24
CA LEU A 84 -13.97 -9.32 -17.88
C LEU A 84 -14.09 -8.47 -19.16
N ARG A 85 -13.66 -7.20 -19.11
CA ARG A 85 -13.69 -6.30 -20.27
C ARG A 85 -12.82 -6.81 -21.43
N ARG A 86 -11.65 -7.39 -21.15
CA ARG A 86 -10.80 -8.01 -22.18
C ARG A 86 -11.48 -9.22 -22.81
N ARG A 87 -12.18 -10.05 -22.02
CA ARG A 87 -12.94 -11.20 -22.53
C ARG A 87 -14.10 -10.77 -23.43
N THR A 88 -14.86 -9.76 -23.05
CA THR A 88 -16.02 -9.28 -23.84
C THR A 88 -15.60 -8.56 -25.11
N VAL A 89 -14.53 -7.74 -25.07
CA VAL A 89 -14.01 -7.11 -26.28
C VAL A 89 -13.38 -8.17 -27.21
N GLY A 90 -12.64 -9.12 -26.66
CA GLY A 90 -12.06 -10.23 -27.43
C GLY A 90 -13.11 -11.08 -28.14
N SER A 91 -14.23 -11.40 -27.47
CA SER A 91 -15.30 -12.19 -28.09
C SER A 91 -16.02 -11.43 -29.20
N LEU A 92 -16.26 -10.12 -29.05
CA LEU A 92 -16.88 -9.30 -30.09
C LEU A 92 -15.98 -9.16 -31.33
N VAL A 93 -14.68 -8.96 -31.14
CA VAL A 93 -13.72 -8.89 -32.25
C VAL A 93 -13.63 -10.23 -32.99
N ALA A 94 -13.56 -11.35 -32.25
CA ALA A 94 -13.54 -12.68 -32.86
C ALA A 94 -14.83 -12.98 -33.65
N ALA A 95 -16.00 -12.63 -33.11
CA ALA A 95 -17.27 -12.77 -33.81
C ALA A 95 -17.33 -11.92 -35.08
N ALA A 96 -16.88 -10.66 -35.02
CA ALA A 96 -16.81 -9.78 -36.18
C ALA A 96 -15.86 -10.32 -37.26
N ALA A 97 -14.69 -10.83 -36.87
CA ALA A 97 -13.74 -11.45 -37.78
C ALA A 97 -14.32 -12.72 -38.44
N ALA A 98 -15.00 -13.58 -37.67
CA ALA A 98 -15.64 -14.79 -38.20
C ALA A 98 -16.75 -14.46 -39.22
N VAL A 99 -17.57 -13.44 -38.93
CA VAL A 99 -18.60 -12.95 -39.87
C VAL A 99 -17.95 -12.35 -41.11
N ALA A 100 -16.90 -11.55 -40.97
CA ALA A 100 -16.16 -11.00 -42.11
C ALA A 100 -15.59 -12.11 -43.01
N VAL A 101 -14.97 -13.15 -42.44
CA VAL A 101 -14.45 -14.30 -43.18
C VAL A 101 -15.56 -15.07 -43.90
N MET A 102 -16.73 -15.26 -43.26
CA MET A 102 -17.88 -15.93 -43.89
C MET A 102 -18.49 -15.13 -45.05
N VAL A 103 -18.49 -13.80 -44.99
CA VAL A 103 -19.09 -12.94 -46.03
C VAL A 103 -18.13 -12.68 -47.19
N LEU A 104 -16.82 -12.54 -46.92
CA LEU A 104 -15.83 -12.16 -47.93
C LEU A 104 -15.26 -13.33 -48.74
N VAL A 105 -15.41 -14.59 -48.31
CA VAL A 105 -14.87 -15.73 -49.06
C VAL A 105 -15.95 -16.76 -49.42
N PRO A 106 -16.52 -16.71 -50.64
CA PRO A 106 -17.42 -17.75 -51.09
C PRO A 106 -16.61 -19.01 -51.44
N GLY A 107 -16.85 -20.12 -50.72
CA GLY A 107 -16.35 -21.45 -51.08
C GLY A 107 -15.34 -22.12 -50.13
N ILE A 108 -15.06 -21.57 -48.94
CA ILE A 108 -14.17 -22.22 -47.97
C ILE A 108 -14.92 -23.34 -47.19
N PRO A 109 -14.42 -24.59 -47.16
CA PRO A 109 -14.95 -25.62 -46.27
C PRO A 109 -14.68 -25.27 -44.80
N ARG A 110 -15.65 -25.59 -43.92
CA ARG A 110 -15.66 -25.26 -42.48
C ARG A 110 -14.32 -25.59 -41.79
N PRO A 111 -13.72 -24.65 -41.04
CA PRO A 111 -12.52 -24.91 -40.26
C PRO A 111 -12.92 -25.48 -38.90
N TRP A 112 -13.09 -26.80 -38.84
CA TRP A 112 -13.02 -27.54 -37.59
C TRP A 112 -11.70 -28.32 -37.61
N ASP A 113 -10.60 -27.61 -37.39
CA ASP A 113 -9.31 -28.22 -37.06
C ASP A 113 -8.73 -27.47 -35.87
N TRP A 114 -9.01 -27.99 -34.67
CA TRP A 114 -8.52 -27.47 -33.39
C TRP A 114 -7.06 -27.85 -33.09
N ASN A 115 -6.32 -28.33 -34.08
CA ASN A 115 -5.02 -28.97 -33.89
C ASN A 115 -3.83 -28.21 -34.47
N THR A 116 -3.95 -26.90 -34.73
CA THR A 116 -2.76 -26.09 -35.05
C THR A 116 -2.29 -25.39 -33.77
N PRO A 117 -1.17 -25.81 -33.15
CA PRO A 117 -0.59 -25.05 -32.04
C PRO A 117 -0.25 -23.64 -32.56
N PRO A 118 -0.59 -22.56 -31.85
CA PRO A 118 -0.14 -21.24 -32.23
C PRO A 118 1.39 -21.24 -32.24
N GLU A 119 1.96 -20.93 -33.39
CA GLU A 119 3.41 -20.76 -33.55
C GLU A 119 3.89 -19.68 -32.57
N PRO A 120 4.96 -19.94 -31.77
CA PRO A 120 5.43 -18.99 -30.79
C PRO A 120 5.83 -17.68 -31.50
N ARG A 121 5.10 -16.61 -31.21
CA ARG A 121 5.44 -15.27 -31.71
C ARG A 121 6.76 -14.85 -31.07
N GLU A 122 7.84 -14.85 -31.85
CA GLU A 122 9.11 -14.29 -31.43
C GLU A 122 8.96 -12.77 -31.29
N LEU A 123 8.96 -12.29 -30.05
CA LEU A 123 9.00 -10.86 -29.77
C LEU A 123 10.36 -10.28 -30.23
N PRO A 124 10.41 -9.06 -30.77
CA PRO A 124 11.67 -8.35 -31.02
C PRO A 124 12.56 -8.34 -29.78
N SER A 125 13.88 -8.43 -29.96
CA SER A 125 14.86 -8.49 -28.86
C SER A 125 14.78 -7.30 -27.90
N GLU A 126 14.35 -6.14 -28.39
CA GLU A 126 14.17 -4.92 -27.60
C GLU A 126 12.99 -5.02 -26.64
N GLU A 127 11.87 -5.62 -27.06
CA GLU A 127 10.70 -5.82 -26.18
C GLU A 127 11.03 -6.79 -25.04
N ARG A 128 11.80 -7.84 -25.31
CA ARG A 128 12.26 -8.77 -24.26
C ARG A 128 13.22 -8.11 -23.27
N ALA A 129 14.07 -7.20 -23.73
CA ALA A 129 15.00 -6.47 -22.85
C ALA A 129 14.27 -5.49 -21.92
N VAL A 130 13.22 -4.83 -22.43
CA VAL A 130 12.35 -3.95 -21.63
C VAL A 130 11.55 -4.76 -20.61
N GLU A 131 11.00 -5.91 -21.00
CA GLU A 131 10.26 -6.80 -20.10
C GLU A 131 11.16 -7.36 -18.99
N ALA A 132 12.37 -7.83 -19.33
CA ALA A 132 13.33 -8.33 -18.35
C ALA A 132 13.77 -7.23 -17.36
N ARG A 133 13.98 -6.00 -17.85
CA ARG A 133 14.32 -4.87 -16.99
C ARG A 133 13.17 -4.48 -16.07
N ALA A 134 11.95 -4.43 -16.58
CA ALA A 134 10.77 -4.16 -15.77
C ALA A 134 10.59 -5.22 -14.68
N LEU A 135 10.80 -6.50 -15.01
CA LEU A 135 10.73 -7.60 -14.05
C LEU A 135 11.78 -7.47 -12.94
N ALA A 136 13.02 -7.13 -13.29
CA ALA A 136 14.09 -6.87 -12.33
C ALA A 136 13.82 -5.65 -11.43
N ASP A 137 13.25 -4.57 -11.99
CA ASP A 137 12.85 -3.39 -11.21
C ASP A 137 11.70 -3.73 -10.25
N PHE A 138 10.77 -4.60 -10.65
CA PHE A 138 9.72 -5.13 -9.78
C PHE A 138 10.27 -6.02 -8.67
N GLU A 139 11.22 -6.91 -8.97
CA GLU A 139 11.90 -7.76 -7.97
C GLU A 139 12.73 -6.93 -6.98
N ALA A 140 13.40 -5.87 -7.45
CA ALA A 140 14.15 -4.95 -6.59
C ALA A 140 13.23 -4.15 -5.66
N TRP A 141 12.02 -3.81 -6.12
CA TRP A 141 11.00 -3.15 -5.29
C TRP A 141 10.31 -4.14 -4.32
N ALA A 142 10.09 -5.38 -4.75
CA ALA A 142 9.50 -6.46 -3.95
C ALA A 142 10.48 -7.14 -2.98
N GLY A 143 11.79 -6.81 -3.05
CA GLY A 143 12.80 -7.22 -2.07
C GLY A 143 12.64 -6.59 -0.68
N LEU A 144 11.61 -5.78 -0.46
CA LEU A 144 11.10 -5.48 0.88
C LEU A 144 10.44 -6.76 1.42
N GLU A 145 11.20 -7.49 2.24
CA GLU A 145 10.85 -8.64 3.09
C GLU A 145 9.48 -9.29 2.78
N PRO A 146 9.45 -10.49 2.15
CA PRO A 146 8.22 -11.23 1.91
C PRO A 146 7.43 -11.39 3.21
N LEU A 147 6.13 -11.05 3.19
CA LEU A 147 5.17 -11.33 4.29
C LEU A 147 4.89 -12.84 4.45
N GLU A 148 5.83 -13.70 4.07
CA GLU A 148 5.77 -15.16 4.20
C GLU A 148 6.52 -15.59 5.47
N ALA A 149 6.02 -15.16 6.64
CA ALA A 149 6.35 -15.78 7.93
C ALA A 149 5.26 -15.51 8.99
N SER A 150 3.98 -15.41 8.59
CA SER A 150 2.85 -15.43 9.53
C SER A 150 1.81 -16.50 9.18
N SER A 151 2.24 -17.58 8.52
CA SER A 151 1.46 -18.83 8.43
C SER A 151 1.72 -19.77 9.62
N GLU A 152 2.44 -19.33 10.65
CA GLU A 152 2.58 -20.02 11.93
C GLU A 152 1.36 -19.74 12.84
N TRP A 153 0.16 -19.86 12.27
CA TRP A 153 -1.12 -19.96 13.00
C TRP A 153 -1.81 -21.29 12.73
N GLU A 154 -1.11 -22.24 12.10
CA GLU A 154 -1.50 -23.64 12.02
C GLU A 154 -0.71 -24.44 13.07
N ASP A 155 -0.99 -24.20 14.35
CA ASP A 155 -0.96 -25.27 15.35
C ASP A 155 -2.42 -25.48 15.78
N GLU A 156 -3.07 -26.36 15.01
CA GLU A 156 -4.43 -26.88 15.15
C GLU A 156 -4.64 -27.74 16.43
N GLU A 157 -3.96 -27.47 17.55
CA GLU A 157 -4.07 -28.27 18.79
C GLU A 157 -4.77 -27.55 19.96
N ALA A 158 -5.21 -26.30 19.82
CA ALA A 158 -5.84 -25.54 20.92
C ALA A 158 -7.38 -25.42 20.84
N LEU A 159 -8.04 -26.11 19.91
CA LEU A 159 -9.51 -26.05 19.74
C LEU A 159 -10.27 -27.23 20.37
N ASP A 160 -9.57 -28.18 21.01
CA ASP A 160 -10.20 -29.32 21.69
C ASP A 160 -10.65 -29.01 23.14
N ASP A 161 -10.51 -27.76 23.61
CA ASP A 161 -10.88 -27.35 24.99
C ASP A 161 -12.05 -26.35 25.06
N VAL A 162 -12.79 -26.17 23.95
CA VAL A 162 -14.01 -25.33 23.88
C VAL A 162 -15.28 -26.18 23.79
N GLU A 163 -15.28 -27.38 24.38
CA GLU A 163 -16.47 -28.24 24.52
C GLU A 163 -16.99 -28.31 25.97
N SER A 164 -16.49 -27.49 26.90
CA SER A 164 -16.88 -27.53 28.32
C SER A 164 -17.58 -26.28 28.88
N TRP A 165 -17.87 -25.26 28.06
CA TRP A 165 -18.56 -24.06 28.53
C TRP A 165 -20.08 -24.23 28.49
N ASP A 166 -20.59 -24.89 29.53
CA ASP A 166 -21.88 -24.66 30.20
C ASP A 166 -23.13 -24.47 29.32
N GLU A 167 -23.72 -25.60 28.90
CA GLU A 167 -25.14 -25.67 28.51
C GLU A 167 -26.12 -25.70 29.72
N GLU A 168 -25.65 -25.58 30.97
CA GLU A 168 -26.53 -25.63 32.16
C GLU A 168 -27.01 -24.26 32.71
N ALA A 169 -26.54 -23.12 32.19
CA ALA A 169 -26.95 -21.81 32.73
C ALA A 169 -28.24 -21.21 32.13
N LEU A 170 -28.91 -21.90 31.19
CA LEU A 170 -30.02 -21.34 30.40
C LEU A 170 -31.41 -21.92 30.70
N LEU A 171 -31.60 -22.65 31.81
CA LEU A 171 -32.92 -23.12 32.24
C LEU A 171 -33.09 -23.15 33.77
N GLY A 172 -33.24 -21.97 34.39
CA GLY A 172 -33.84 -21.89 35.73
C GLY A 172 -33.56 -20.59 36.45
N GLU A 173 -34.46 -19.62 36.35
CA GLU A 173 -35.31 -19.21 37.48
C GLU A 173 -36.20 -18.03 37.03
N THR A 174 -37.41 -18.34 36.60
CA THR A 174 -38.53 -17.41 36.66
C THR A 174 -39.23 -17.64 38.00
N LEU A 175 -39.06 -16.72 38.97
CA LEU A 175 -40.07 -16.19 39.90
C LEU A 175 -39.45 -15.32 40.98
#